data_AF-A0A420RWC3-F1
#
_entry.id   AF-A0A420RWC3-F1
#
_cell.length_a   1.000
_cell.length_b   1.000
_cell.length_c   1.000
_cell.angle_alpha   90.00
_cell.angle_beta   90.00
_cell.angle_gamma   90.00
#
_symmetry.space_group_name_H-M   'P 1'
#
loop_
_entity.id
_entity.type
_entity.pdbx_description
1 polymer ?
#
loop_
_entity_poly.entity_id
_entity_poly.type
_entity_poly.pdbx_seq_one_letter_code
_entity_poly.pdbx_strand_id
1 'polypeptide(L)'
;MAGPLQVGDLISLGRLAWEVYRYGWSEDHNATKQYEEFGRDVRGLAENLDILSRVVAWADNSLQSQRRQGAPAKLRWDRMSLVQIIGDYEMTLRECNELLRSNNRYRVGTNPLRNLEWNVLVQPAADQLRQRIMLHNSKILHVLKPFEV
;
A
#
# COMPACT_ATOMS: atom_id res chain seq x y z
N MET A 1 -16.28 2.95 15.03
CA MET A 1 -16.41 1.48 15.22
C MET A 1 -16.14 0.83 13.87
N ALA A 2 -14.87 0.58 13.54
CA ALA A 2 -14.52 -0.11 12.29
C ALA A 2 -14.84 -1.60 12.46
N GLY A 3 -15.69 -2.15 11.60
CA GLY A 3 -15.97 -3.59 11.57
C GLY A 3 -14.71 -4.38 11.18
N PRO A 4 -14.71 -5.71 11.36
CA PRO A 4 -13.59 -6.55 10.94
C PRO A 4 -13.41 -6.44 9.42
N LEU A 5 -12.32 -5.83 8.98
CA LEU A 5 -11.99 -5.73 7.56
C LEU A 5 -11.74 -7.14 6.99
N GLN A 6 -12.41 -7.46 5.88
CA GLN A 6 -12.36 -8.73 5.17
C GLN A 6 -11.26 -8.73 4.11
N VAL A 7 -10.99 -9.87 3.48
CA VAL A 7 -10.07 -9.97 2.32
C VAL A 7 -10.43 -8.96 1.22
N GLY A 8 -11.73 -8.67 1.07
CA GLY A 8 -12.23 -7.64 0.16
C GLY A 8 -11.65 -6.24 0.45
N ASP A 9 -11.36 -5.91 1.70
CA ASP A 9 -10.76 -4.64 2.08
C ASP A 9 -9.27 -4.58 1.72
N LEU A 10 -8.52 -5.68 1.92
CA LEU A 10 -7.12 -5.77 1.46
C LEU A 10 -7.01 -5.65 -0.07
N ILE A 11 -7.92 -6.30 -0.80
CA ILE A 11 -8.01 -6.17 -2.27
C ILE A 11 -8.34 -4.72 -2.66
N SER A 12 -9.25 -4.08 -1.94
CA SER A 12 -9.64 -2.69 -2.20
C SER A 12 -8.49 -1.71 -1.92
N LEU A 13 -7.71 -1.95 -0.87
CA LEU A 13 -6.50 -1.20 -0.55
C LEU A 13 -5.40 -1.39 -1.61
N GLY A 14 -5.18 -2.63 -2.07
CA GLY A 14 -4.26 -2.91 -3.18
C GLY A 14 -4.68 -2.20 -4.46
N ARG A 15 -5.98 -2.21 -4.79
CA ARG A 15 -6.52 -1.45 -5.92
C ARG A 15 -6.29 0.06 -5.76
N LEU A 16 -6.56 0.62 -4.59
CA LEU A 16 -6.32 2.04 -4.30
C LEU A 16 -4.83 2.39 -4.50
N ALA A 17 -3.91 1.57 -4.00
CA ALA A 17 -2.48 1.79 -4.17
C ALA A 17 -2.07 1.77 -5.66
N TRP A 18 -2.60 0.84 -6.45
CA TRP A 18 -2.40 0.82 -7.90
C TRP A 18 -2.99 2.03 -8.62
N GLU A 19 -4.16 2.52 -8.19
CA GLU A 19 -4.76 3.74 -8.73
C GLU A 19 -3.88 4.96 -8.47
N VAL A 20 -3.37 5.11 -7.24
CA VAL A 20 -2.42 6.18 -6.88
C VAL A 20 -1.16 6.09 -7.75
N TYR A 21 -0.57 4.89 -7.85
CA TYR A 21 0.63 4.67 -8.66
C TYR A 21 0.40 5.02 -10.14
N ARG A 22 -0.68 4.53 -10.75
CA ARG A 22 -0.98 4.82 -12.15
C ARG A 22 -1.25 6.32 -12.35
N TYR A 23 -1.97 6.95 -11.43
CA TYR A 23 -2.25 8.38 -11.54
C TYR A 23 -0.97 9.23 -11.56
N GLY A 24 -0.01 8.92 -10.68
CA GLY A 24 1.24 9.68 -10.58
C GLY A 24 2.30 9.29 -11.61
N TRP A 25 2.37 8.02 -12.01
CA TRP A 25 3.55 7.45 -12.66
C TRP A 25 3.25 6.49 -13.83
N SER A 26 2.04 6.48 -14.42
CA SER A 26 1.75 5.60 -15.57
C SER A 26 2.45 5.98 -16.87
N GLU A 27 3.00 7.19 -16.96
CA GLU A 27 3.69 7.68 -18.15
C GLU A 27 5.15 8.00 -17.80
N ASP A 28 6.09 7.36 -18.48
CA ASP A 28 7.54 7.54 -18.30
C ASP A 28 7.97 8.95 -18.74
N HIS A 29 7.90 9.90 -17.82
CA HIS A 29 8.42 11.26 -18.01
C HIS A 29 9.76 11.41 -17.27
N ASN A 30 10.61 12.32 -17.75
CA ASN A 30 11.83 12.79 -17.07
C ASN A 30 11.50 13.47 -15.74
N ALA A 31 11.12 12.68 -14.74
CA ALA A 31 10.80 13.14 -13.41
C ALA A 31 12.08 13.34 -12.58
N THR A 32 11.97 14.07 -11.47
CA THR A 32 13.07 14.15 -10.50
C THR A 32 13.30 12.77 -9.87
N LYS A 33 14.55 12.47 -9.50
CA LYS A 33 14.90 11.22 -8.81
C LYS A 33 14.02 10.97 -7.59
N GLN A 34 13.71 12.02 -6.82
CA GLN A 34 12.86 11.94 -5.64
C GLN A 34 11.41 11.58 -5.97
N TYR A 35 10.87 12.11 -7.07
CA TYR A 35 9.54 11.74 -7.55
C TYR A 35 9.49 10.29 -8.02
N GLU A 36 10.52 9.82 -8.73
CA GLU A 36 10.64 8.40 -9.10
C GLU A 36 10.72 7.49 -7.87
N GLU A 37 11.53 7.86 -6.88
CA GLU A 37 11.67 7.11 -5.64
C GLU A 37 10.34 7.01 -4.89
N PHE A 38 9.58 8.10 -4.80
CA PHE A 38 8.24 8.06 -4.23
C PHE A 38 7.32 7.10 -5.00
N GLY A 39 7.36 7.13 -6.34
CA GLY A 39 6.60 6.20 -7.17
C GLY A 39 6.99 4.73 -6.95
N ARG A 40 8.29 4.45 -6.78
CA ARG A 40 8.78 3.10 -6.43
C ARG A 40 8.23 2.63 -5.09
N ASP A 41 8.21 3.51 -4.09
CA ASP A 41 7.69 3.17 -2.75
C ASP A 41 6.18 2.86 -2.80
N VAL A 42 5.40 3.68 -3.52
CA VAL A 42 3.95 3.47 -3.70
C VAL A 42 3.67 2.17 -4.46
N ARG A 43 4.45 1.89 -5.53
CA ARG A 43 4.34 0.63 -6.28
C ARG A 43 4.67 -0.58 -5.42
N GLY A 44 5.77 -0.53 -4.67
CA GLY A 44 6.15 -1.62 -3.77
C GLY A 44 5.09 -1.90 -2.71
N LEU A 45 4.40 -0.86 -2.22
CA LEU A 45 3.24 -1.03 -1.35
C LEU A 45 2.09 -1.74 -2.04
N ALA A 46 1.75 -1.37 -3.28
CA ALA A 46 0.68 -2.03 -4.04
C ALA A 46 0.98 -3.52 -4.25
N GLU A 47 2.22 -3.85 -4.63
CA GLU A 47 2.68 -5.24 -4.81
C GLU A 47 2.61 -6.03 -3.49
N ASN A 48 3.03 -5.44 -2.37
CA ASN A 48 2.98 -6.09 -1.06
C ASN A 48 1.54 -6.34 -0.57
N LEU A 49 0.62 -5.39 -0.82
CA LEU A 49 -0.80 -5.55 -0.51
C LEU A 49 -1.44 -6.67 -1.34
N ASP A 50 -1.07 -6.77 -2.63
CA ASP A 50 -1.52 -7.88 -3.48
C ASP A 50 -1.02 -9.23 -2.98
N ILE A 51 0.26 -9.34 -2.60
CA ILE A 51 0.84 -10.57 -2.03
C ILE A 51 0.09 -10.94 -0.74
N LEU A 52 -0.11 -9.98 0.16
CA LEU A 52 -0.83 -10.19 1.40
C LEU A 52 -2.26 -10.69 1.17
N SER A 53 -2.98 -10.06 0.23
CA SER A 53 -4.36 -10.48 -0.09
C SER A 53 -4.41 -11.93 -0.57
N ARG A 54 -3.43 -12.37 -1.38
CA ARG A 54 -3.33 -13.75 -1.88
C ARG A 54 -2.99 -14.74 -0.78
N VAL A 55 -2.02 -14.41 0.09
CA VAL A 55 -1.61 -15.27 1.21
C VAL A 55 -2.78 -15.47 2.20
N VAL A 56 -3.49 -14.39 2.53
CA VAL A 56 -4.68 -14.47 3.40
C VAL A 56 -5.78 -15.31 2.75
N ALA A 57 -6.07 -15.12 1.47
CA ALA A 57 -7.07 -15.90 0.75
C ALA A 57 -6.69 -17.39 0.68
N TRP A 58 -5.42 -17.70 0.43
CA TRP A 58 -4.92 -19.08 0.42
C TRP A 58 -5.02 -19.74 1.80
N ALA A 59 -4.60 -19.04 2.86
CA ALA A 59 -4.70 -19.54 4.22
C ALA A 59 -6.15 -19.84 4.60
N ASP A 60 -7.08 -18.97 4.21
CA ASP A 60 -8.52 -19.18 4.41
C ASP A 60 -9.04 -20.41 3.68
N ASN A 61 -8.71 -20.56 2.40
CA ASN A 61 -9.14 -21.70 1.58
C ASN A 61 -8.56 -23.02 2.08
N SER A 62 -7.28 -23.03 2.45
CA SER A 62 -6.60 -24.19 3.04
C SER A 62 -7.29 -24.64 4.32
N LEU A 63 -7.63 -23.69 5.21
CA LEU A 63 -8.36 -23.98 6.44
C LEU A 63 -9.78 -24.49 6.18
N GLN A 64 -10.48 -23.94 5.20
CA GLN A 64 -11.79 -24.46 4.79
C GLN A 64 -11.70 -25.90 4.27
N SER A 65 -10.65 -26.22 3.49
CA SER A 65 -10.43 -27.58 2.96
C SER A 65 -10.04 -28.60 4.04
N GLN A 66 -9.42 -28.16 5.14
CA GLN A 66 -9.03 -28.98 6.28
C GLN A 66 -10.14 -29.15 7.35
N ARG A 67 -11.29 -28.48 7.20
CA ARG A 67 -12.44 -28.69 8.08
C ARG A 67 -12.94 -30.12 7.93
N ARG A 68 -12.59 -30.99 8.87
CA ARG A 68 -13.31 -32.25 9.10
C ARG A 68 -14.76 -31.93 9.46
N GLN A 69 -15.73 -32.66 8.91
CA GLN A 69 -17.14 -32.55 9.28
C GLN A 69 -17.25 -32.67 10.82
N GLY A 70 -17.71 -31.60 11.48
CA GLY A 70 -18.01 -31.58 12.92
C GLY A 70 -16.96 -30.96 13.85
N ALA A 71 -15.78 -30.52 13.38
CA ALA A 71 -14.82 -29.82 14.23
C ALA A 71 -14.56 -28.38 13.72
N PRO A 72 -14.82 -27.33 14.53
CA PRO A 72 -14.46 -25.98 14.13
C PRO A 72 -12.94 -25.86 14.13
N ALA A 73 -12.33 -25.94 12.95
CA ALA A 73 -10.96 -25.46 12.73
C ALA A 73 -10.99 -23.94 12.96
N LYS A 74 -10.86 -23.52 14.21
CA LYS A 74 -10.85 -22.12 14.63
C LYS A 74 -9.44 -21.61 14.36
N LEU A 75 -9.31 -20.62 13.46
CA LEU A 75 -8.07 -19.88 13.27
C LEU A 75 -7.53 -19.48 14.65
N ARG A 76 -6.25 -19.75 14.92
CA ARG A 76 -5.53 -19.16 16.05
C ARG A 76 -5.12 -17.71 15.82
N TRP A 77 -5.30 -17.19 14.60
CA TRP A 77 -5.02 -15.80 14.26
C TRP A 77 -6.33 -15.03 14.05
N ASP A 78 -6.49 -13.93 14.76
CA ASP A 78 -7.61 -13.03 14.60
C ASP A 78 -7.33 -12.05 13.44
N ARG A 79 -8.27 -11.95 12.50
CA ARG A 79 -8.14 -11.06 11.33
C ARG A 79 -8.09 -9.60 11.73
N MET A 80 -8.77 -9.23 12.82
CA MET A 80 -8.68 -7.87 13.36
C MET A 80 -7.26 -7.56 13.85
N SER A 81 -6.57 -8.54 14.44
CA SER A 81 -5.17 -8.38 14.84
C SER A 81 -4.25 -8.09 13.65
N LEU A 82 -4.49 -8.73 12.51
CA LEU A 82 -3.74 -8.45 11.28
C LEU A 82 -3.94 -7.02 10.80
N VAL A 83 -5.18 -6.56 10.79
CA VAL A 83 -5.54 -5.18 10.43
C VAL A 83 -4.92 -4.17 11.38
N GLN A 84 -4.90 -4.45 12.69
CA GLN A 84 -4.28 -3.58 13.69
C GLN A 84 -2.75 -3.50 13.52
N ILE A 85 -2.10 -4.63 13.21
CA ILE A 85 -0.64 -4.68 12.99
C ILE A 85 -0.29 -3.84 11.77
N ILE A 86 -1.05 -4.05 10.70
CA ILE A 86 -0.95 -3.34 9.43
C ILE A 86 -1.14 -1.84 9.77
N GLY A 87 -2.27 -1.39 10.31
CA GLY A 87 -2.56 0.03 10.56
C GLY A 87 -3.30 0.74 9.41
N ASP A 88 -3.31 2.08 9.39
CA ASP A 88 -4.15 2.89 8.49
C ASP A 88 -3.48 3.25 7.15
N TYR A 89 -3.41 2.26 6.25
CA TYR A 89 -2.89 2.45 4.88
C TYR A 89 -3.86 3.26 4.03
N GLU A 90 -5.15 3.17 4.33
CA GLU A 90 -6.17 3.86 3.55
C GLU A 90 -5.96 5.36 3.63
N MET A 91 -5.79 5.89 4.84
CA MET A 91 -5.47 7.29 5.06
C MET A 91 -4.16 7.67 4.37
N THR A 92 -3.09 6.87 4.52
CA THR A 92 -1.80 7.14 3.85
C THR A 92 -1.94 7.20 2.34
N LEU A 93 -2.66 6.26 1.71
CA LEU A 93 -2.89 6.24 0.26
C LEU A 93 -3.77 7.39 -0.22
N ARG A 94 -4.78 7.77 0.56
CA ARG A 94 -5.63 8.95 0.28
C ARG A 94 -4.80 10.22 0.30
N GLU A 95 -3.92 10.39 1.27
CA GLU A 95 -3.01 11.53 1.35
C GLU A 95 -1.99 11.52 0.18
N CYS A 96 -1.47 10.36 -0.22
CA CYS A 96 -0.64 10.26 -1.44
C CYS A 96 -1.42 10.74 -2.68
N ASN A 97 -2.65 10.29 -2.86
CA ASN A 97 -3.49 10.70 -3.98
C ASN A 97 -3.80 12.21 -3.94
N GLU A 98 -4.08 12.76 -2.75
CA GLU A 98 -4.31 14.20 -2.57
C GLU A 98 -3.06 15.02 -2.88
N LEU A 99 -1.89 14.58 -2.40
CA LEU A 99 -0.61 15.22 -2.69
C LEU A 99 -0.37 15.25 -4.20
N LEU A 100 -0.58 14.13 -4.91
CA LEU A 100 -0.38 14.06 -6.36
C LEU A 100 -1.40 14.91 -7.13
N ARG A 101 -2.67 14.94 -6.70
CA ARG A 101 -3.72 15.72 -7.36
C ARG A 101 -3.53 17.22 -7.21
N SER A 102 -3.22 17.67 -5.99
CA SER A 102 -2.93 19.08 -5.70
C SER A 102 -1.67 19.57 -6.42
N ASN A 103 -0.78 18.66 -6.80
CA ASN A 103 0.51 18.94 -7.42
C ASN A 103 0.64 18.38 -8.85
N ASN A 104 -0.47 18.14 -9.56
CA ASN A 104 -0.48 17.58 -10.91
C ASN A 104 0.34 18.41 -11.93
N ARG A 105 0.54 19.70 -11.65
CA ARG A 105 1.37 20.61 -12.47
C ARG A 105 2.84 20.20 -12.59
N TYR A 106 3.34 19.34 -11.69
CA TYR A 106 4.71 18.81 -11.72
C TYR A 106 4.82 17.46 -12.43
N ARG A 107 3.69 16.84 -12.83
CA ARG A 107 3.65 15.57 -13.56
C ARG A 107 4.21 15.69 -14.98
N VAL A 108 4.20 16.92 -15.52
CA VAL A 108 4.68 17.23 -16.87
C VAL A 108 5.57 18.47 -16.80
N GLY A 109 6.88 18.28 -16.96
CA GLY A 109 7.77 19.40 -17.27
C GLY A 109 9.24 19.17 -16.92
N THR A 110 10.09 19.25 -17.94
CA THR A 110 11.55 19.42 -17.87
C THR A 110 11.99 20.79 -17.37
N ASN A 111 11.12 21.57 -16.70
CA ASN A 111 11.43 22.94 -16.30
C ASN A 111 12.17 22.96 -14.95
N PRO A 112 13.43 23.44 -14.89
CA PRO A 112 14.22 23.48 -13.66
C PRO A 112 13.51 24.22 -12.50
N LEU A 113 12.71 25.25 -12.79
CA LEU A 113 11.95 25.99 -11.78
C LEU A 113 10.85 25.14 -11.15
N ARG A 114 10.17 24.29 -11.94
CA ARG A 114 9.15 23.35 -11.44
C ARG A 114 9.78 22.24 -10.59
N ASN A 115 10.98 21.79 -10.93
CA ASN A 115 11.73 20.83 -10.13
C ASN A 115 12.18 21.42 -8.78
N LEU A 116 12.63 22.68 -8.76
CA LEU A 116 12.93 23.41 -7.51
C LEU A 116 11.68 23.60 -6.65
N GLU A 117 10.55 23.95 -7.26
CA GLU A 117 9.30 24.16 -6.55
C GLU A 117 8.75 22.85 -5.95
N TRP A 118 8.86 21.72 -6.66
CA TRP A 118 8.60 20.40 -6.08
C TRP A 118 9.51 20.13 -4.87
N ASN A 119 10.83 20.34 -5.03
CA ASN A 119 11.81 20.07 -3.97
C ASN A 119 11.59 20.91 -2.70
N VAL A 120 11.05 22.13 -2.82
CA VAL A 120 10.82 23.01 -1.66
C VAL A 120 9.43 22.83 -1.06
N LEU A 121 8.39 22.70 -1.90
CA LEU A 121 7.00 22.75 -1.43
C LEU A 121 6.36 21.37 -1.24
N VAL A 122 6.82 20.35 -1.97
CA VAL A 122 6.15 19.04 -2.03
C VAL A 122 7.00 17.94 -1.42
N GLN A 123 8.32 18.02 -1.58
CA GLN A 123 9.27 17.02 -1.07
C GLN A 123 9.12 16.71 0.43
N PRO A 124 8.94 17.69 1.34
CA PRO A 124 8.80 17.36 2.77
C PRO A 124 7.55 16.50 3.06
N ALA A 125 6.43 16.78 2.39
CA ALA A 125 5.21 15.99 2.53
C ALA A 125 5.36 14.62 1.87
N ALA A 126 6.01 14.55 0.70
CA ALA A 126 6.33 13.29 0.04
C ALA A 126 7.23 12.41 0.93
N ASP A 127 8.26 12.97 1.55
CA ASP A 127 9.17 12.22 2.44
C ASP A 127 8.46 11.67 3.68
N GLN A 128 7.54 12.43 4.28
CA GLN A 128 6.70 11.93 5.38
C GLN A 128 5.82 10.75 4.94
N LEU A 129 5.21 10.85 3.75
CA LEU A 129 4.40 9.75 3.19
C LEU A 129 5.27 8.53 2.86
N ARG A 130 6.47 8.74 2.30
CA ARG A 130 7.43 7.66 2.04
C ARG A 130 7.84 6.93 3.33
N GLN A 131 8.12 7.65 4.41
CA GLN A 131 8.41 7.04 5.71
C GLN A 131 7.25 6.19 6.24
N ARG A 132 6.01 6.69 6.11
CA ARG A 132 4.81 5.92 6.47
C ARG A 132 4.67 4.68 5.61
N ILE A 133 4.86 4.79 4.29
CA ILE A 133 4.83 3.66 3.36
C ILE A 133 5.90 2.61 3.73
N MET A 134 7.12 3.03 4.06
CA MET A 134 8.18 2.11 4.50
C MET A 134 7.80 1.36 5.78
N LEU A 135 7.25 2.06 6.78
CA LEU A 135 6.77 1.43 8.01
C LEU A 135 5.65 0.43 7.74
N HIS A 136 4.70 0.82 6.91
CA HIS A 136 3.59 0.02 6.42
C HIS A 136 4.07 -1.27 5.71
N ASN A 137 5.06 -1.16 4.84
CA ASN A 137 5.69 -2.29 4.16
C ASN A 137 6.42 -3.22 5.13
N SER A 138 7.19 -2.66 6.08
CA SER A 138 7.87 -3.46 7.12
C SER A 138 6.88 -4.31 7.92
N LYS A 139 5.73 -3.74 8.30
CA LYS A 139 4.66 -4.47 8.99
C LYS A 139 4.06 -5.60 8.15
N ILE A 140 3.79 -5.34 6.87
CA ILE A 140 3.30 -6.38 5.94
C ILE A 140 4.32 -7.52 5.83
N LEU A 141 5.60 -7.21 5.68
CA LEU A 141 6.65 -8.23 5.61
C LEU A 141 6.74 -9.06 6.90
N HIS A 142 6.62 -8.43 8.08
CA HIS A 142 6.57 -9.15 9.35
C HIS A 142 5.36 -10.09 9.45
N VAL A 143 4.22 -9.67 8.89
CA VAL A 143 3.02 -10.48 8.77
C VAL A 143 3.19 -11.65 7.80
N LEU A 144 3.90 -11.42 6.68
CA LEU A 144 4.11 -12.42 5.63
C LEU A 144 5.14 -13.47 6.00
N LYS A 145 6.14 -13.12 6.83
CA LYS A 145 7.26 -14.00 7.20
C LYS A 145 6.87 -15.42 7.67
N PRO A 146 5.81 -15.63 8.47
CA PRO A 146 5.38 -16.99 8.86
C PRO A 146 4.84 -17.84 7.71
N PHE A 147 4.57 -17.25 6.54
CA PHE A 147 4.03 -17.90 5.35
C PHE A 147 5.09 -18.13 4.26
N GLU A 148 6.33 -17.68 4.47
CA GLU A 148 7.46 -18.00 3.61
C GLU A 148 7.87 -19.46 3.86
N VAL A 149 7.85 -20.28 2.78
CA VAL A 149 8.18 -21.71 2.80
C VAL A 149 9.63 -21.93 2.36
#